data_AF-A0A7C4R017-F1
#
_entry.id   AF-A0A7C4R017-F1
#
_cell.length_a   1.000
_cell.length_b   1.000
_cell.length_c   1.000
_cell.angle_alpha   90.00
_cell.angle_beta   90.00
_cell.angle_gamma   90.00
#
_symmetry.space_group_name_H-M   'P 1'
#
loop_
_entity.id
_entity.type
_entity.pdbx_description
1 polymer ?
#
loop_
_entity_poly.entity_id
_entity_poly.type
_entity_poly.pdbx_seq_one_letter_code
_entity_poly.pdbx_strand_id
1 'polypeptide(L)'
;MSRKRVSAGRGVRAGLLAAGLALGAAAQDWIPLFDGQSLAGWRAAENPASFRVENGAILCDGPRAHLYYAGRDGQASFTNFEFQAEVMTRPGANSGVYFHTAFQETGFPGKGFEAQLCSSPRAAANYRENKLTGSLYGLRNVYKAMAPDNEWFTLRIMVRGKQVQIRVNDLLLADYVEPQTPPAIANRPGRKLAAGTFALQCHDPESKVYFRNLKARHLPAGQASPAGKAEFDDYEKEIIRLGVANYPLVNFHVHLKGGLTLAEALEESRRTGIFYGVAVNCGVGFPVTNDAGIYQYLESMKGQPVFVGMQAEGREWVRMFSRAAIGRFDYVFTDAMTIVDDQGRRMRLWLKDETPAIKDPEAFMEMLVDRTVKILENEPIDIYVNPTYLPAQLAGDYDRLWTEARMGRVARAAAARKIAVEINGKARLPSPAFLKLAKAAGCQFAFGTNNTDRDIGRLDYCLQMVKDLGLKPADFWLPPAEGPRAGRPSQP
;
A
#
# COMPACT_ATOMS: atom_id res chain seq x y z
N MET A 1 53.38 -11.46 -47.57
CA MET A 1 53.92 -12.83 -47.41
C MET A 1 54.98 -12.82 -46.32
N SER A 2 54.67 -13.31 -45.12
CA SER A 2 55.69 -13.79 -44.18
C SER A 2 55.00 -14.67 -43.15
N ARG A 3 55.25 -15.99 -43.24
CA ARG A 3 54.83 -17.00 -42.28
C ARG A 3 55.87 -17.03 -41.15
N LYS A 4 55.45 -16.99 -39.89
CA LYS A 4 56.18 -17.66 -38.82
C LYS A 4 55.24 -18.50 -37.97
N ARG A 5 55.52 -19.80 -37.98
CA ARG A 5 54.95 -20.84 -37.13
C ARG A 5 55.42 -20.61 -35.69
N VAL A 6 54.52 -20.80 -34.73
CA VAL A 6 54.87 -21.01 -33.31
C VAL A 6 54.41 -22.41 -32.96
N SER A 7 55.35 -23.24 -32.48
CA SER A 7 55.10 -24.60 -32.01
C SER A 7 54.81 -24.63 -30.52
N ALA A 8 53.72 -25.33 -30.20
CA ALA A 8 53.44 -26.17 -29.04
C ALA A 8 54.29 -26.04 -27.76
N GLY A 9 53.60 -25.69 -26.67
CA GLY A 9 53.89 -26.17 -25.32
C GLY A 9 52.65 -26.88 -24.77
N ARG A 10 52.75 -28.20 -24.53
CA ARG A 10 51.71 -29.01 -23.87
C ARG A 10 51.84 -28.83 -22.35
N GLY A 11 50.78 -28.33 -21.71
CA GLY A 11 50.59 -28.34 -20.26
C GLY A 11 49.31 -29.11 -19.92
N VAL A 12 49.46 -30.16 -19.12
CA VAL A 12 48.47 -31.16 -18.72
C VAL A 12 47.29 -30.49 -17.98
N ARG A 13 46.05 -30.70 -18.46
CA ARG A 13 44.83 -30.34 -17.71
C ARG A 13 44.49 -31.47 -16.75
N ALA A 14 44.70 -31.25 -15.46
CA ALA A 14 44.10 -32.05 -14.40
C ALA A 14 42.61 -31.69 -14.31
N GLY A 15 41.74 -32.66 -14.59
CA GLY A 15 40.30 -32.54 -14.37
C GLY A 15 39.98 -32.75 -12.89
N LEU A 16 39.39 -31.75 -12.24
CA LEU A 16 38.52 -31.97 -11.09
C LEU A 16 37.07 -31.87 -11.57
N LEU A 17 36.41 -33.03 -11.71
CA LEU A 17 34.96 -33.10 -11.65
C LEU A 17 34.57 -32.95 -10.17
N ALA A 18 34.16 -31.75 -9.76
CA ALA A 18 33.33 -31.58 -8.58
C ALA A 18 31.87 -31.71 -8.99
N ALA A 19 31.35 -32.93 -8.99
CA ALA A 19 29.92 -33.17 -9.10
C ALA A 19 29.26 -32.84 -7.74
N GLY A 20 28.92 -31.58 -7.55
CA GLY A 20 28.01 -31.16 -6.48
C GLY A 20 26.60 -31.59 -6.82
N LEU A 21 26.15 -32.75 -6.33
CA LEU A 21 24.74 -33.11 -6.29
C LEU A 21 24.04 -32.21 -5.27
N ALA A 22 23.61 -31.03 -5.72
CA ALA A 22 22.52 -30.34 -5.05
C ALA A 22 21.25 -31.14 -5.28
N LEU A 23 20.95 -32.08 -4.38
CA LEU A 23 19.63 -32.68 -4.24
C LEU A 23 18.68 -31.57 -3.78
N GLY A 24 18.21 -30.77 -4.74
CA GLY A 24 17.04 -29.94 -4.54
C GLY A 24 15.87 -30.88 -4.29
N ALA A 25 15.43 -31.01 -3.04
CA ALA A 25 14.20 -31.71 -2.73
C ALA A 25 13.08 -31.08 -3.60
N ALA A 26 12.46 -31.88 -4.47
CA ALA A 26 11.39 -31.40 -5.32
C ALA A 26 10.15 -31.11 -4.47
N ALA A 27 9.38 -30.08 -4.86
CA ALA A 27 8.05 -29.87 -4.28
C ALA A 27 7.17 -31.10 -4.54
N GLN A 28 6.33 -31.47 -3.57
CA GLN A 28 5.41 -32.58 -3.73
C GLN A 28 4.29 -32.23 -4.73
N ASP A 29 3.57 -33.25 -5.18
CA ASP A 29 2.41 -33.09 -6.06
C ASP A 29 1.31 -32.25 -5.39
N TRP A 30 0.49 -31.61 -6.22
CA TRP A 30 -0.67 -30.86 -5.74
C TRP A 30 -1.73 -31.81 -5.20
N ILE A 31 -2.13 -31.57 -3.95
CA ILE A 31 -3.20 -32.26 -3.24
C ILE A 31 -4.49 -31.44 -3.44
N PRO A 32 -5.52 -31.98 -4.10
CA PRO A 32 -6.83 -31.35 -4.16
C PRO A 32 -7.44 -31.26 -2.76
N LEU A 33 -7.85 -30.06 -2.35
CA LEU A 33 -8.53 -29.82 -1.07
C LEU A 33 -10.05 -29.83 -1.19
N PHE A 34 -10.58 -29.79 -2.41
CA PHE A 34 -12.01 -29.78 -2.71
C PHE A 34 -12.27 -30.62 -3.96
N ASP A 35 -13.32 -31.45 -3.92
CA ASP A 35 -13.70 -32.38 -4.99
C ASP A 35 -14.67 -31.79 -6.02
N GLY A 36 -15.16 -30.56 -5.79
CA GLY A 36 -16.16 -29.92 -6.64
C GLY A 36 -17.61 -30.32 -6.34
N GLN A 37 -17.84 -31.23 -5.38
CA GLN A 37 -19.15 -31.86 -5.18
C GLN A 37 -19.62 -31.83 -3.73
N SER A 38 -18.71 -31.96 -2.77
CA SER A 38 -19.04 -32.08 -1.36
C SER A 38 -18.06 -31.34 -0.46
N LEU A 39 -18.45 -31.10 0.80
CA LEU A 39 -17.56 -30.57 1.83
C LEU A 39 -16.76 -31.69 2.53
N ALA A 40 -16.59 -32.86 1.90
CA ALA A 40 -15.81 -33.95 2.47
C ALA A 40 -14.36 -33.49 2.78
N GLY A 41 -13.90 -33.80 4.00
CA GLY A 41 -12.61 -33.33 4.50
C GLY A 41 -12.60 -31.88 5.02
N TRP A 42 -13.76 -31.21 5.06
CA TRP A 42 -13.93 -29.91 5.70
C TRP A 42 -14.84 -30.02 6.93
N ARG A 43 -14.56 -29.17 7.94
CA ARG A 43 -15.34 -29.08 9.18
C ARG A 43 -15.69 -27.63 9.47
N ALA A 44 -16.98 -27.31 9.49
CA ALA A 44 -17.46 -25.99 9.85
C ALA A 44 -17.43 -25.78 11.37
N ALA A 45 -17.02 -24.59 11.80
CA ALA A 45 -17.22 -24.08 13.13
C ALA A 45 -18.27 -22.97 13.09
N GLU A 46 -19.30 -23.10 13.93
CA GLU A 46 -20.50 -22.28 13.92
C GLU A 46 -21.26 -22.32 12.59
N ASN A 47 -22.58 -22.14 12.63
CA ASN A 47 -23.43 -21.90 11.46
C ASN A 47 -23.06 -22.71 10.19
N PRO A 48 -23.05 -24.05 10.22
CA PRO A 48 -22.59 -24.87 9.09
C PRO A 48 -23.35 -24.61 7.79
N ALA A 49 -24.61 -24.15 7.88
CA ALA A 49 -25.43 -23.76 6.73
C ALA A 49 -24.87 -22.55 5.95
N SER A 50 -23.90 -21.81 6.50
CA SER A 50 -23.20 -20.72 5.80
C SER A 50 -22.28 -21.24 4.69
N PHE A 51 -22.03 -22.55 4.64
CA PHE A 51 -21.21 -23.20 3.63
C PHE A 51 -22.04 -24.21 2.83
N ARG A 52 -22.01 -24.10 1.51
CA ARG A 52 -22.65 -25.05 0.61
C ARG A 52 -21.87 -25.19 -0.68
N VAL A 53 -22.08 -26.29 -1.39
CA VAL A 53 -21.54 -26.46 -2.73
C VAL A 53 -22.58 -25.97 -3.74
N GLU A 54 -22.19 -25.03 -4.60
CA GLU A 54 -23.01 -24.48 -5.67
C GLU A 54 -22.17 -24.41 -6.95
N ASN A 55 -22.65 -25.04 -8.03
CA ASN A 55 -22.01 -25.00 -9.35
C ASN A 55 -20.50 -25.34 -9.33
N GLY A 56 -20.11 -26.37 -8.59
CA GLY A 56 -18.71 -26.79 -8.50
C GLY A 56 -17.81 -25.89 -7.64
N ALA A 57 -18.38 -25.01 -6.82
CA ALA A 57 -17.68 -24.12 -5.91
C ALA A 57 -18.22 -24.22 -4.48
N ILE A 58 -17.35 -24.03 -3.49
CA ILE A 58 -17.74 -23.79 -2.11
C ILE A 58 -18.21 -22.33 -2.03
N LEU A 59 -19.48 -22.13 -1.65
CA LEU A 59 -20.07 -20.85 -1.38
C LEU A 59 -20.07 -20.59 0.13
N CYS A 60 -19.47 -19.47 0.53
CA CYS A 60 -19.58 -18.86 1.85
C CYS A 60 -20.63 -17.74 1.79
N ASP A 61 -21.75 -17.91 2.48
CA ASP A 61 -22.89 -16.99 2.45
C ASP A 61 -23.81 -17.27 3.65
N GLY A 62 -23.78 -16.38 4.66
CA GLY A 62 -24.49 -16.56 5.92
C GLY A 62 -23.89 -15.77 7.09
N PRO A 63 -24.33 -16.02 8.33
CA PRO A 63 -23.70 -15.45 9.51
C PRO A 63 -22.25 -15.93 9.68
N ARG A 64 -21.50 -15.26 10.58
CA ARG A 64 -20.09 -15.55 10.82
C ARG A 64 -19.85 -17.04 11.08
N ALA A 65 -18.93 -17.64 10.31
CA ALA A 65 -18.50 -19.03 10.46
C ALA A 65 -17.12 -19.23 9.82
N HIS A 66 -16.47 -20.35 10.15
CA HIS A 66 -15.20 -20.73 9.52
C HIS A 66 -15.22 -22.21 9.12
N LEU A 67 -14.85 -22.50 7.87
CA LEU A 67 -14.78 -23.86 7.33
C LEU A 67 -13.32 -24.32 7.32
N TYR A 68 -12.94 -25.20 8.25
CA TYR A 68 -11.57 -25.68 8.42
C TYR A 68 -11.32 -26.92 7.58
N TYR A 69 -10.19 -26.96 6.88
CA TYR A 69 -9.77 -28.17 6.17
C TYR A 69 -9.23 -29.19 7.19
N ALA A 70 -9.89 -30.33 7.33
CA ALA A 70 -9.44 -31.43 8.18
C ALA A 70 -8.67 -32.49 7.38
N GLY A 71 -8.80 -32.52 6.05
CA GLY A 71 -8.33 -33.64 5.23
C GLY A 71 -9.28 -34.84 5.30
N ARG A 72 -9.15 -35.77 4.35
CA ARG A 72 -10.01 -36.97 4.30
C ARG A 72 -9.80 -37.92 5.48
N ASP A 73 -8.61 -37.92 6.04
CA ASP A 73 -8.20 -38.68 7.24
C ASP A 73 -8.35 -37.89 8.54
N GLY A 74 -8.74 -36.60 8.45
CA GLY A 74 -8.86 -35.71 9.61
C GLY A 74 -7.52 -35.20 10.17
N GLN A 75 -6.40 -35.41 9.48
CA GLN A 75 -5.04 -35.10 9.97
C GLN A 75 -4.30 -34.04 9.13
N ALA A 76 -5.01 -33.24 8.33
CA ALA A 76 -4.38 -32.24 7.48
C ALA A 76 -3.57 -31.21 8.29
N SER A 77 -2.28 -31.07 7.96
CA SER A 77 -1.38 -30.11 8.58
C SER A 77 -0.25 -29.73 7.61
N PHE A 78 0.06 -28.44 7.55
CA PHE A 78 1.00 -27.84 6.62
C PHE A 78 1.93 -26.87 7.35
N THR A 79 3.24 -27.04 7.15
CA THR A 79 4.27 -26.13 7.66
C THR A 79 4.79 -25.24 6.54
N ASN A 80 5.46 -25.84 5.55
CA ASN A 80 5.85 -25.16 4.31
C ASN A 80 4.94 -25.65 3.20
N PHE A 81 4.30 -24.73 2.49
CA PHE A 81 3.32 -25.09 1.50
C PHE A 81 3.19 -24.01 0.43
N GLU A 82 2.61 -24.42 -0.68
CA GLU A 82 1.93 -23.52 -1.60
C GLU A 82 0.45 -23.90 -1.64
N PHE A 83 -0.42 -22.95 -1.37
CA PHE A 83 -1.87 -23.06 -1.46
C PHE A 83 -2.33 -22.24 -2.66
N GLN A 84 -3.27 -22.79 -3.43
CA GLN A 84 -3.91 -22.11 -4.54
C GLN A 84 -5.42 -22.33 -4.49
N ALA A 85 -6.18 -21.28 -4.77
CA ALA A 85 -7.61 -21.34 -5.04
C ALA A 85 -7.98 -20.35 -6.15
N GLU A 86 -9.04 -20.65 -6.89
CA GLU A 86 -9.80 -19.64 -7.63
C GLU A 86 -10.90 -19.11 -6.72
N VAL A 87 -10.99 -17.78 -6.63
CA VAL A 87 -11.89 -17.07 -5.73
C VAL A 87 -12.70 -16.06 -6.52
N MET A 88 -13.97 -15.90 -6.18
CA MET A 88 -14.82 -14.81 -6.67
C MET A 88 -15.54 -14.15 -5.49
N THR A 89 -15.35 -12.85 -5.34
CA THR A 89 -16.07 -12.04 -4.36
C THR A 89 -17.30 -11.40 -5.00
N ARG A 90 -18.36 -11.18 -4.21
CA ARG A 90 -19.49 -10.33 -4.60
C ARG A 90 -19.34 -8.94 -4.00
N PRO A 91 -20.00 -7.91 -4.56
CA PRO A 91 -20.00 -6.58 -3.97
C PRO A 91 -20.38 -6.60 -2.49
N GLY A 92 -19.60 -5.89 -1.67
CA GLY A 92 -19.76 -5.85 -0.22
C GLY A 92 -19.11 -7.00 0.56
N ALA A 93 -18.51 -7.97 -0.13
CA ALA A 93 -17.90 -9.12 0.53
C ALA A 93 -16.66 -8.77 1.36
N ASN A 94 -16.62 -9.34 2.55
CA ASN A 94 -15.45 -9.46 3.41
C ASN A 94 -15.25 -10.93 3.77
N SER A 95 -14.07 -11.47 3.53
CA SER A 95 -13.73 -12.86 3.82
C SER A 95 -12.21 -12.97 3.94
N GLY A 96 -11.73 -14.19 4.14
CA GLY A 96 -10.31 -14.50 4.18
C GLY A 96 -10.05 -15.99 4.07
N VAL A 97 -8.84 -16.32 3.63
CA VAL A 97 -8.26 -17.65 3.78
C VAL A 97 -7.28 -17.60 4.95
N TYR A 98 -7.63 -18.31 6.01
CA TYR A 98 -6.75 -18.51 7.16
C TYR A 98 -5.80 -19.65 6.88
N PHE A 99 -4.56 -19.54 7.38
CA PHE A 99 -3.54 -20.59 7.25
C PHE A 99 -2.63 -20.62 8.48
N HIS A 100 -1.94 -21.75 8.68
CA HIS A 100 -1.28 -22.08 9.96
C HIS A 100 -2.25 -21.96 11.15
N THR A 101 -3.54 -22.15 10.88
CA THR A 101 -4.58 -22.10 11.90
C THR A 101 -4.89 -23.52 12.39
N ALA A 102 -5.73 -23.62 13.41
CA ALA A 102 -6.26 -24.88 13.91
C ALA A 102 -7.76 -24.70 14.13
N PHE A 103 -8.50 -25.81 14.13
CA PHE A 103 -9.92 -25.76 14.42
C PHE A 103 -10.19 -25.09 15.76
N GLN A 104 -11.14 -24.17 15.73
CA GLN A 104 -11.61 -23.41 16.87
C GLN A 104 -13.13 -23.39 16.78
N GLU A 105 -13.80 -23.84 17.83
CA GLU A 105 -15.26 -24.04 17.82
C GLU A 105 -16.04 -22.73 17.69
N THR A 106 -15.51 -21.63 18.23
CA THR A 106 -16.21 -20.35 18.30
C THR A 106 -15.31 -19.17 18.01
N GLY A 107 -15.85 -18.12 17.41
CA GLY A 107 -15.13 -16.84 17.21
C GLY A 107 -14.25 -16.81 15.95
N PHE A 108 -13.49 -15.73 15.79
CA PHE A 108 -12.49 -15.61 14.73
C PHE A 108 -11.24 -16.42 15.09
N PRO A 109 -10.60 -17.11 14.12
CA PRO A 109 -9.41 -17.92 14.39
C PRO A 109 -8.31 -17.11 15.08
N GLY A 110 -7.93 -17.53 16.29
CA GLY A 110 -6.90 -16.84 17.09
C GLY A 110 -5.46 -17.24 16.73
N LYS A 111 -5.29 -18.32 15.95
CA LYS A 111 -4.00 -18.85 15.50
C LYS A 111 -3.75 -18.58 14.02
N GLY A 112 -2.49 -18.40 13.67
CA GLY A 112 -2.03 -18.26 12.29
C GLY A 112 -2.35 -16.89 11.70
N PHE A 113 -2.51 -16.87 10.37
CA PHE A 113 -2.63 -15.66 9.57
C PHE A 113 -3.85 -15.72 8.66
N GLU A 114 -4.17 -14.59 8.05
CA GLU A 114 -5.31 -14.38 7.18
C GLU A 114 -4.84 -13.67 5.91
N ALA A 115 -5.08 -14.30 4.76
CA ALA A 115 -5.04 -13.65 3.46
C ALA A 115 -6.43 -13.05 3.20
N GLN A 116 -6.49 -11.72 3.17
CA GLN A 116 -7.74 -10.97 3.06
C GLN A 116 -8.41 -11.16 1.69
N LEU A 117 -9.73 -11.21 1.68
CA LEU A 117 -10.60 -11.21 0.50
C LEU A 117 -11.65 -10.11 0.65
N CYS A 118 -11.38 -8.97 0.02
CA CYS A 118 -12.25 -7.81 0.00
C CYS A 118 -11.87 -6.97 -1.24
N SER A 119 -12.68 -7.03 -2.29
CA SER A 119 -12.38 -6.37 -3.56
C SER A 119 -12.97 -4.97 -3.64
N SER A 120 -14.04 -4.71 -2.88
CA SER A 120 -14.67 -3.40 -2.75
C SER A 120 -14.63 -2.93 -1.29
N PRO A 121 -14.01 -1.77 -0.99
CA PRO A 121 -14.02 -1.20 0.36
C PRO A 121 -15.47 -1.02 0.86
N ARG A 122 -15.82 -1.68 1.96
CA ARG A 122 -17.12 -1.54 2.62
C ARG A 122 -16.98 -0.68 3.87
N ALA A 123 -17.94 0.23 4.05
CA ALA A 123 -18.14 0.94 5.30
C ALA A 123 -19.37 0.35 6.01
N ALA A 124 -19.15 -0.24 7.19
CA ALA A 124 -20.19 -0.40 8.20
C ALA A 124 -20.26 0.87 9.06
N ALA A 125 -21.33 1.06 9.83
CA ALA A 125 -21.63 2.29 10.55
C ALA A 125 -20.44 2.92 11.32
N ASN A 126 -19.53 2.11 11.87
CA ASN A 126 -18.37 2.56 12.65
C ASN A 126 -17.03 1.96 12.18
N TYR A 127 -16.99 1.29 11.02
CA TYR A 127 -15.77 0.63 10.54
C TYR A 127 -15.73 0.58 9.01
N ARG A 128 -14.66 1.10 8.42
CA ARG A 128 -14.35 0.93 7.00
C ARG A 128 -13.24 -0.08 6.85
N GLU A 129 -13.45 -1.16 6.11
CA GLU A 129 -12.35 -2.06 5.78
C GLU A 129 -11.47 -1.41 4.70
N ASN A 130 -10.23 -1.10 5.08
CA ASN A 130 -9.25 -0.50 4.18
C ASN A 130 -8.32 -1.55 3.56
N LYS A 131 -8.27 -2.76 4.13
CA LYS A 131 -7.37 -3.83 3.70
C LYS A 131 -8.09 -4.67 2.66
N LEU A 132 -7.55 -4.68 1.45
CA LEU A 132 -8.18 -5.32 0.30
C LEU A 132 -7.57 -6.69 -0.02
N THR A 133 -8.19 -7.38 -0.97
CA THR A 133 -7.81 -8.70 -1.48
C THR A 133 -6.29 -8.80 -1.70
N GLY A 134 -5.67 -9.81 -1.08
CA GLY A 134 -4.23 -10.04 -1.15
C GLY A 134 -3.42 -9.47 0.02
N SER A 135 -4.05 -8.72 0.92
CA SER A 135 -3.40 -8.30 2.17
C SER A 135 -3.07 -9.50 3.05
N LEU A 136 -1.88 -9.50 3.66
CA LEU A 136 -1.62 -10.30 4.87
C LEU A 136 -2.17 -9.49 6.05
N TYR A 137 -3.37 -9.84 6.51
CA TYR A 137 -4.25 -8.94 7.26
C TYR A 137 -3.57 -8.27 8.47
N GLY A 138 -3.37 -6.96 8.37
CA GLY A 138 -2.78 -6.10 9.41
C GLY A 138 -1.25 -6.09 9.44
N LEU A 139 -0.57 -6.85 8.58
CA LEU A 139 0.90 -6.88 8.51
C LEU A 139 1.44 -6.28 7.21
N ARG A 140 0.87 -6.69 6.08
CA ARG A 140 1.21 -6.19 4.73
C ARG A 140 -0.10 -5.97 3.99
N ASN A 141 -0.58 -4.74 4.07
CA ASN A 141 -1.90 -4.38 3.60
C ASN A 141 -1.83 -3.82 2.18
N VAL A 142 -2.79 -4.23 1.37
CA VAL A 142 -3.07 -3.70 0.03
C VAL A 142 -4.26 -2.77 0.16
N TYR A 143 -4.14 -1.55 -0.37
CA TYR A 143 -5.21 -0.53 -0.28
C TYR A 143 -5.88 -0.24 -1.64
N LYS A 144 -5.39 -0.87 -2.72
CA LYS A 144 -5.94 -0.75 -4.08
C LYS A 144 -6.50 -2.10 -4.54
N ALA A 145 -7.70 -2.10 -5.12
CA ALA A 145 -8.31 -3.31 -5.65
C ALA A 145 -7.49 -3.86 -6.82
N MET A 146 -7.02 -5.10 -6.70
CA MET A 146 -6.25 -5.80 -7.73
C MET A 146 -7.01 -6.99 -8.35
N ALA A 147 -8.22 -7.22 -7.87
CA ALA A 147 -9.18 -8.16 -8.42
C ALA A 147 -10.58 -7.54 -8.28
N PRO A 148 -11.40 -7.51 -9.34
CA PRO A 148 -12.75 -6.98 -9.27
C PRO A 148 -13.74 -7.98 -8.68
N ASP A 149 -14.87 -7.47 -8.18
CA ASP A 149 -16.00 -8.31 -7.81
C ASP A 149 -16.65 -8.95 -9.04
N ASN A 150 -17.31 -10.10 -8.82
CA ASN A 150 -17.99 -10.90 -9.85
C ASN A 150 -17.08 -11.53 -10.92
N GLU A 151 -15.76 -11.48 -10.72
CA GLU A 151 -14.80 -12.18 -11.57
C GLU A 151 -14.00 -13.19 -10.75
N TRP A 152 -13.61 -14.28 -11.40
CA TRP A 152 -12.71 -15.27 -10.80
C TRP A 152 -11.27 -14.76 -10.87
N PHE A 153 -10.58 -14.77 -9.73
CA PHE A 153 -9.15 -14.51 -9.66
C PHE A 153 -8.43 -15.67 -8.96
N THR A 154 -7.15 -15.85 -9.28
CA THR A 154 -6.32 -16.84 -8.59
C THR A 154 -5.68 -16.23 -7.36
N LEU A 155 -5.94 -16.81 -6.19
CA LEU A 155 -5.21 -16.56 -4.96
C LEU A 155 -4.13 -17.62 -4.79
N ARG A 156 -2.88 -17.20 -4.57
CA ARG A 156 -1.76 -18.07 -4.19
C ARG A 156 -1.15 -17.60 -2.88
N ILE A 157 -1.06 -18.49 -1.90
CA ILE A 157 -0.37 -18.26 -0.62
C ILE A 157 0.80 -19.23 -0.56
N MET A 158 2.00 -18.70 -0.39
CA MET A 158 3.20 -19.50 -0.27
C MET A 158 3.86 -19.23 1.07
N VAL A 159 4.13 -20.30 1.81
CA VAL A 159 4.87 -20.24 3.08
C VAL A 159 6.11 -21.11 2.97
N ARG A 160 7.28 -20.49 3.16
CA ARG A 160 8.60 -21.16 3.15
C ARG A 160 9.40 -20.66 4.34
N GLY A 161 9.66 -21.53 5.30
CA GLY A 161 10.35 -21.18 6.53
C GLY A 161 9.60 -20.09 7.28
N LYS A 162 10.19 -18.88 7.32
CA LYS A 162 9.59 -17.69 7.95
C LYS A 162 8.99 -16.69 6.98
N GLN A 163 8.97 -17.00 5.69
CA GLN A 163 8.44 -16.11 4.66
C GLN A 163 7.02 -16.49 4.27
N VAL A 164 6.15 -15.49 4.18
CA VAL A 164 4.81 -15.55 3.58
C VAL A 164 4.80 -14.68 2.33
N GLN A 165 4.36 -15.24 1.21
CA GLN A 165 4.05 -14.49 0.00
C GLN A 165 2.60 -14.70 -0.41
N ILE A 166 1.90 -13.62 -0.75
CA ILE A 166 0.54 -13.68 -1.29
C ILE A 166 0.52 -13.08 -2.69
N ARG A 167 -0.01 -13.85 -3.64
CA ARG A 167 -0.20 -13.45 -5.03
C ARG A 167 -1.68 -13.47 -5.41
N VAL A 168 -2.08 -12.49 -6.20
CA VAL A 168 -3.41 -12.42 -6.84
C VAL A 168 -3.17 -12.28 -8.34
N ASN A 169 -3.68 -13.20 -9.16
CA ASN A 169 -3.43 -13.24 -10.61
C ASN A 169 -1.94 -13.07 -10.95
N ASP A 170 -1.08 -13.86 -10.28
CA ASP A 170 0.39 -13.82 -10.36
C ASP A 170 1.09 -12.56 -9.81
N LEU A 171 0.37 -11.48 -9.54
CA LEU A 171 0.93 -10.27 -8.94
C LEU A 171 1.28 -10.52 -7.47
N LEU A 172 2.55 -10.33 -7.11
CA LEU A 172 3.00 -10.41 -5.71
C LEU A 172 2.60 -9.15 -4.95
N LEU A 173 1.62 -9.29 -4.05
CA LEU A 173 1.03 -8.17 -3.31
C LEU A 173 1.55 -8.05 -1.88
N ALA A 174 1.82 -9.17 -1.22
CA ALA A 174 2.41 -9.18 0.11
C ALA A 174 3.63 -10.10 0.15
N ASP A 175 4.70 -9.64 0.79
CA ASP A 175 5.87 -10.43 1.14
C ASP A 175 6.27 -10.06 2.58
N TYR A 176 6.24 -11.04 3.47
CA TYR A 176 6.50 -10.85 4.89
C TYR A 176 7.44 -11.93 5.38
N VAL A 177 8.50 -11.51 6.08
CA VAL A 177 9.39 -12.43 6.78
C VAL A 177 9.18 -12.24 8.29
N GLU A 178 8.66 -13.27 8.95
CA GLU A 178 8.47 -13.27 10.39
C GLU A 178 9.83 -13.20 11.12
N PRO A 179 10.02 -12.25 12.05
CA PRO A 179 11.25 -12.20 12.84
C PRO A 179 11.25 -13.35 13.85
N GLN A 180 12.42 -13.68 14.41
CA GLN A 180 12.55 -14.74 15.41
C GLN A 180 11.65 -14.49 16.62
N THR A 181 11.56 -13.22 17.03
CA THR A 181 10.64 -12.74 18.06
C THR A 181 9.58 -11.82 17.43
N PRO A 182 8.41 -12.34 17.01
CA PRO A 182 7.33 -11.53 16.45
C PRO A 182 6.72 -10.60 17.52
N PRO A 183 6.33 -9.37 17.15
CA PRO A 183 5.68 -8.46 18.09
C PRO A 183 4.33 -9.03 18.56
N ALA A 184 4.03 -8.89 19.85
CA ALA A 184 2.75 -9.28 20.41
C ALA A 184 1.64 -8.37 19.87
N ILE A 185 0.57 -8.97 19.34
CA ILE A 185 -0.60 -8.25 18.85
C ILE A 185 -1.75 -8.51 19.81
N ALA A 186 -2.21 -7.46 20.51
CA ALA A 186 -3.12 -7.53 21.66
C ALA A 186 -4.41 -8.36 21.43
N ASN A 187 -4.86 -8.51 20.17
CA ASN A 187 -6.07 -9.26 19.81
C ASN A 187 -5.80 -10.53 18.98
N ARG A 188 -4.53 -10.86 18.70
CA ARG A 188 -4.13 -12.04 17.91
C ARG A 188 -2.81 -12.64 18.44
N PRO A 189 -2.75 -13.07 19.72
CA PRO A 189 -1.50 -13.57 20.32
C PRO A 189 -1.01 -14.89 19.69
N GLY A 190 -1.87 -15.65 19.02
CA GLY A 190 -1.52 -16.88 18.30
C GLY A 190 -1.05 -16.67 16.86
N ARG A 191 -0.86 -15.42 16.42
CA ARG A 191 -0.37 -15.11 15.07
C ARG A 191 1.14 -15.36 14.97
N LYS A 192 1.49 -16.60 14.61
CA LYS A 192 2.87 -17.04 14.42
C LYS A 192 2.94 -18.13 13.35
N LEU A 193 4.02 -18.15 12.56
CA LEU A 193 4.27 -19.22 11.59
C LEU A 193 4.65 -20.50 12.32
N ALA A 194 3.92 -21.57 12.03
CA ALA A 194 4.02 -22.87 12.68
C ALA A 194 3.58 -24.00 11.71
N ALA A 195 3.10 -25.11 12.23
CA ALA A 195 2.31 -26.07 11.46
C ALA A 195 0.82 -25.80 11.73
N GLY A 196 -0.03 -26.00 10.73
CA GLY A 196 -1.47 -25.91 10.89
C GLY A 196 -2.23 -26.17 9.60
N THR A 197 -3.53 -25.93 9.60
CA THR A 197 -4.40 -26.13 8.45
C THR A 197 -4.89 -24.80 7.86
N PHE A 198 -5.79 -24.90 6.88
CA PHE A 198 -6.49 -23.79 6.25
C PHE A 198 -7.91 -23.63 6.80
N ALA A 199 -8.44 -22.41 6.76
CA ALA A 199 -9.88 -22.19 6.94
C ALA A 199 -10.42 -21.12 5.99
N LEU A 200 -11.62 -21.34 5.45
CA LEU A 200 -12.36 -20.35 4.67
C LEU A 200 -13.32 -19.60 5.57
N GLN A 201 -13.38 -18.28 5.45
CA GLN A 201 -14.23 -17.44 6.28
C GLN A 201 -15.56 -17.12 5.58
N CYS A 202 -16.65 -17.30 6.32
CA CYS A 202 -17.88 -16.54 6.10
C CYS A 202 -17.92 -15.45 7.18
N HIS A 203 -17.79 -14.18 6.80
CA HIS A 203 -17.58 -13.09 7.76
C HIS A 203 -18.88 -12.59 8.38
N ASP A 204 -19.88 -12.33 7.54
CA ASP A 204 -21.19 -11.79 7.91
C ASP A 204 -22.22 -12.02 6.78
N PRO A 205 -23.53 -11.79 7.01
CA PRO A 205 -24.58 -12.06 6.03
C PRO A 205 -24.51 -11.26 4.72
N GLU A 206 -23.74 -10.17 4.67
CA GLU A 206 -23.53 -9.40 3.42
C GLU A 206 -22.32 -9.93 2.63
N SER A 207 -21.59 -10.89 3.19
CA SER A 207 -20.33 -11.37 2.63
C SER A 207 -20.49 -12.67 1.86
N LYS A 208 -20.62 -12.53 0.53
CA LYS A 208 -20.77 -13.67 -0.38
C LYS A 208 -19.49 -13.92 -1.18
N VAL A 209 -18.88 -15.09 -0.99
CA VAL A 209 -17.61 -15.49 -1.64
C VAL A 209 -17.67 -16.93 -2.13
N TYR A 210 -17.14 -17.17 -3.32
CA TYR A 210 -17.06 -18.49 -3.94
C TYR A 210 -15.61 -18.94 -4.04
N PHE A 211 -15.35 -20.22 -3.79
CA PHE A 211 -14.04 -20.85 -3.89
C PHE A 211 -14.14 -22.11 -4.76
N ARG A 212 -13.22 -22.28 -5.72
CA ARG A 212 -13.08 -23.53 -6.49
C ARG A 212 -11.61 -23.82 -6.76
N ASN A 213 -11.33 -25.01 -7.27
CA ASN A 213 -9.97 -25.45 -7.61
C ASN A 213 -8.97 -25.29 -6.44
N LEU A 214 -9.44 -25.54 -5.20
CA LEU A 214 -8.62 -25.45 -4.00
C LEU A 214 -7.63 -26.61 -3.98
N LYS A 215 -6.34 -26.29 -3.88
CA LYS A 215 -5.26 -27.26 -3.83
C LYS A 215 -4.10 -26.74 -3.00
N ALA A 216 -3.34 -27.64 -2.38
CA ALA A 216 -2.09 -27.30 -1.73
C ALA A 216 -1.02 -28.33 -2.06
N ARG A 217 0.25 -27.93 -1.98
CA ARG A 217 1.38 -28.86 -2.02
C ARG A 217 2.34 -28.56 -0.90
N HIS A 218 2.96 -29.61 -0.36
CA HIS A 218 4.05 -29.45 0.59
C HIS A 218 5.30 -28.92 -0.12
N LEU A 219 5.95 -27.99 0.55
CA LEU A 219 7.27 -27.52 0.15
C LEU A 219 8.35 -28.15 1.06
N PRO A 220 9.55 -28.44 0.54
CA PRO A 220 10.61 -29.03 1.34
C PRO A 220 11.03 -28.14 2.50
N ALA A 221 11.36 -28.75 3.64
CA ALA A 221 11.83 -28.01 4.83
C ALA A 221 13.14 -27.23 4.60
N GLY A 222 14.01 -27.72 3.70
CA GLY A 222 15.28 -27.08 3.34
C GLY A 222 15.20 -26.10 2.18
N GLN A 223 14.00 -25.77 1.66
CA GLN A 223 13.88 -24.80 0.59
C GLN A 223 14.34 -23.41 1.07
N ALA A 224 15.27 -22.80 0.33
CA ALA A 224 15.81 -21.50 0.68
C ALA A 224 14.70 -20.45 0.86
N SER A 225 14.75 -19.74 1.98
CA SER A 225 13.91 -18.58 2.28
C SER A 225 14.77 -17.54 3.00
N PRO A 226 14.44 -16.24 2.90
CA PRO A 226 15.11 -15.22 3.69
C PRO A 226 15.01 -15.56 5.18
N ALA A 227 16.14 -15.47 5.88
CA ALA A 227 16.14 -15.61 7.33
C ALA A 227 15.39 -14.41 7.95
N GLY A 228 14.51 -14.70 8.91
CA GLY A 228 13.90 -13.65 9.72
C GLY A 228 14.95 -12.87 10.51
N LYS A 229 14.74 -11.56 10.65
CA LYS A 229 15.51 -10.75 11.61
C LYS A 229 15.37 -11.32 13.02
N ALA A 230 16.33 -11.06 13.90
CA ALA A 230 16.20 -11.41 15.32
C ALA A 230 14.93 -10.78 15.91
N GLU A 231 14.76 -9.47 15.67
CA GLU A 231 13.57 -8.72 16.01
C GLU A 231 13.34 -7.58 15.00
N PHE A 232 12.15 -7.00 15.04
CA PHE A 232 11.83 -5.76 14.36
C PHE A 232 12.28 -4.55 15.16
N ASP A 233 12.73 -3.50 14.46
CA ASP A 233 12.99 -2.19 15.08
C ASP A 233 11.68 -1.50 15.52
N ASP A 234 11.77 -0.40 16.26
CA ASP A 234 10.60 0.30 16.79
C ASP A 234 9.67 0.84 15.68
N TYR A 235 10.22 1.17 14.52
CA TYR A 235 9.45 1.65 13.38
C TYR A 235 8.68 0.53 12.70
N GLU A 236 9.33 -0.63 12.50
CA GLU A 236 8.68 -1.83 12.00
C GLU A 236 7.58 -2.30 12.96
N LYS A 237 7.83 -2.28 14.28
CA LYS A 237 6.83 -2.56 15.32
C LYS A 237 5.64 -1.59 15.24
N GLU A 238 5.90 -0.31 15.02
CA GLU A 238 4.86 0.72 14.90
C GLU A 238 4.03 0.58 13.62
N ILE A 239 4.65 0.25 12.48
CA ILE A 239 3.96 -0.09 11.23
C ILE A 239 3.00 -1.26 11.46
N ILE A 240 3.45 -2.33 12.13
CA ILE A 240 2.58 -3.48 12.44
C ILE A 240 1.43 -3.05 13.35
N ARG A 241 1.70 -2.27 14.39
CA ARG A 241 0.66 -1.77 15.31
C ARG A 241 -0.42 -0.98 14.56
N LEU A 242 -0.01 -0.04 13.70
CA LEU A 242 -0.90 0.80 12.90
C LEU A 242 -1.66 0.00 11.84
N GLY A 243 -1.00 -0.95 11.17
CA GLY A 243 -1.60 -1.82 10.18
C GLY A 243 -2.70 -2.71 10.78
N VAL A 244 -2.47 -3.27 11.97
CA VAL A 244 -3.49 -4.01 12.74
C VAL A 244 -4.63 -3.09 13.16
N ALA A 245 -4.33 -1.85 13.56
CA ALA A 245 -5.32 -0.85 13.95
C ALA A 245 -6.03 -0.17 12.76
N ASN A 246 -5.90 -0.71 11.53
CA ASN A 246 -6.59 -0.26 10.32
C ASN A 246 -6.21 1.15 9.83
N TYR A 247 -5.06 1.69 10.24
CA TYR A 247 -4.55 2.93 9.65
C TYR A 247 -4.15 2.68 8.18
N PRO A 248 -4.50 3.59 7.26
CA PRO A 248 -4.04 3.50 5.88
C PRO A 248 -2.56 3.89 5.78
N LEU A 249 -1.69 2.89 5.85
CA LEU A 249 -0.24 3.08 5.74
C LEU A 249 0.17 3.21 4.28
N VAL A 250 -0.09 4.39 3.71
CA VAL A 250 0.21 4.73 2.31
C VAL A 250 1.09 5.97 2.25
N ASN A 251 2.28 5.87 1.65
CA ASN A 251 3.07 7.03 1.25
C ASN A 251 2.61 7.48 -0.14
N PHE A 252 1.88 8.59 -0.22
CA PHE A 252 1.32 9.14 -1.46
C PHE A 252 2.31 10.01 -2.26
N HIS A 253 3.54 10.20 -1.79
CA HIS A 253 4.47 11.14 -2.41
C HIS A 253 5.80 10.47 -2.75
N VAL A 254 5.73 9.40 -3.53
CA VAL A 254 6.89 8.67 -4.05
C VAL A 254 7.16 9.06 -5.51
N HIS A 255 8.41 9.35 -5.84
CA HIS A 255 8.89 9.59 -7.20
C HIS A 255 9.87 8.50 -7.64
N LEU A 256 9.79 8.07 -8.91
CA LEU A 256 10.77 7.16 -9.51
C LEU A 256 11.98 7.95 -10.03
N LYS A 257 12.77 8.52 -9.11
CA LYS A 257 13.93 9.39 -9.39
C LYS A 257 15.25 8.77 -8.92
N GLY A 258 16.37 9.34 -9.35
CA GLY A 258 17.71 8.91 -8.93
C GLY A 258 18.07 7.47 -9.34
N GLY A 259 17.38 6.91 -10.34
CA GLY A 259 17.56 5.53 -10.79
C GLY A 259 16.68 4.50 -10.07
N LEU A 260 15.79 4.91 -9.16
CA LEU A 260 14.80 4.02 -8.55
C LEU A 260 13.79 3.53 -9.59
N THR A 261 13.68 2.21 -9.72
CA THR A 261 12.69 1.57 -10.58
C THR A 261 11.39 1.27 -9.82
N LEU A 262 10.29 1.08 -10.56
CA LEU A 262 9.03 0.65 -9.96
C LEU A 262 9.15 -0.71 -9.26
N ALA A 263 9.96 -1.62 -9.80
CA ALA A 263 10.16 -2.95 -9.22
C ALA A 263 10.82 -2.87 -7.83
N GLU A 264 11.86 -2.03 -7.69
CA GLU A 264 12.54 -1.77 -6.41
C GLU A 264 11.59 -1.08 -5.42
N ALA A 265 10.81 -0.09 -5.87
CA ALA A 265 9.81 0.57 -5.02
C ALA A 265 8.75 -0.43 -4.52
N LEU A 266 8.26 -1.32 -5.39
CA LEU A 266 7.31 -2.37 -5.00
C LEU A 266 7.92 -3.39 -4.03
N GLU A 267 9.20 -3.72 -4.18
CA GLU A 267 9.93 -4.57 -3.24
C GLU A 267 10.03 -3.92 -1.86
N GLU A 268 10.40 -2.64 -1.81
CA GLU A 268 10.49 -1.87 -0.57
C GLU A 268 9.12 -1.74 0.12
N SER A 269 8.05 -1.49 -0.66
CA SER A 269 6.67 -1.43 -0.17
C SER A 269 6.27 -2.73 0.54
N ARG A 270 6.51 -3.89 -0.10
CA ARG A 270 6.24 -5.20 0.51
C ARG A 270 7.14 -5.47 1.71
N ARG A 271 8.43 -5.13 1.63
CA ARG A 271 9.39 -5.36 2.71
C ARG A 271 9.01 -4.59 3.97
N THR A 272 8.64 -3.31 3.82
CA THR A 272 8.33 -2.42 4.95
C THR A 272 6.89 -2.54 5.42
N GLY A 273 5.94 -2.84 4.52
CA GLY A 273 4.51 -2.77 4.79
C GLY A 273 3.88 -1.40 4.58
N ILE A 274 4.63 -0.44 4.02
CA ILE A 274 4.11 0.85 3.57
C ILE A 274 3.71 0.72 2.10
N PHE A 275 2.43 0.92 1.80
CA PHE A 275 1.94 0.94 0.43
C PHE A 275 2.29 2.27 -0.25
N TYR A 276 2.41 2.29 -1.58
CA TYR A 276 2.86 3.48 -2.30
C TYR A 276 1.82 4.05 -3.26
N GLY A 277 1.73 5.38 -3.24
CA GLY A 277 1.31 6.20 -4.36
C GLY A 277 2.54 6.73 -5.09
N VAL A 278 2.63 6.41 -6.38
CA VAL A 278 3.73 6.82 -7.26
C VAL A 278 3.25 7.97 -8.14
N ALA A 279 3.90 9.11 -8.03
CA ALA A 279 3.52 10.33 -8.72
C ALA A 279 4.44 10.63 -9.92
N VAL A 280 3.84 11.10 -11.01
CA VAL A 280 4.57 11.73 -12.12
C VAL A 280 4.42 13.25 -12.03
N ASN A 281 5.50 13.97 -12.33
CA ASN A 281 5.48 15.43 -12.42
C ASN A 281 4.85 15.88 -13.75
N CYS A 282 3.78 16.66 -13.67
CA CYS A 282 2.98 17.14 -14.80
C CYS A 282 2.92 18.67 -14.80
N GLY A 283 3.54 19.31 -15.80
CA GLY A 283 3.55 20.77 -15.94
C GLY A 283 4.69 21.28 -16.81
N VAL A 284 4.84 22.60 -16.91
CA VAL A 284 5.86 23.24 -17.75
C VAL A 284 7.27 22.82 -17.30
N GLY A 285 8.06 22.25 -18.22
CA GLY A 285 9.43 21.81 -17.95
C GLY A 285 9.56 20.44 -17.28
N PHE A 286 8.45 19.71 -17.14
CA PHE A 286 8.42 18.37 -16.53
C PHE A 286 8.18 17.27 -17.57
N PRO A 287 8.37 15.98 -17.21
CA PRO A 287 8.27 14.87 -18.16
C PRO A 287 6.92 14.76 -18.89
N VAL A 288 5.83 15.18 -18.25
CA VAL A 288 4.48 15.16 -18.83
C VAL A 288 3.96 16.59 -18.96
N THR A 289 3.63 17.00 -20.19
CA THR A 289 3.25 18.39 -20.51
C THR A 289 1.91 18.53 -21.25
N ASN A 290 1.24 17.42 -21.58
CA ASN A 290 -0.07 17.39 -22.22
C ASN A 290 -0.82 16.09 -21.91
N ASP A 291 -2.10 16.02 -22.31
CA ASP A 291 -2.98 14.87 -22.11
C ASP A 291 -2.43 13.56 -22.70
N ALA A 292 -1.78 13.61 -23.87
CA ALA A 292 -1.22 12.40 -24.49
C ALA A 292 -0.12 11.78 -23.62
N GLY A 293 0.73 12.62 -23.00
CA GLY A 293 1.73 12.18 -22.02
C GLY A 293 1.11 11.57 -20.76
N ILE A 294 -0.02 12.13 -20.28
CA ILE A 294 -0.78 11.53 -19.17
C ILE A 294 -1.22 10.11 -19.54
N TYR A 295 -1.87 9.94 -20.70
CA TYR A 295 -2.38 8.62 -21.10
C TYR A 295 -1.26 7.60 -21.31
N GLN A 296 -0.12 8.01 -21.89
CA GLN A 296 1.04 7.14 -22.03
C GLN A 296 1.59 6.70 -20.67
N TYR A 297 1.70 7.63 -19.72
CA TYR A 297 2.17 7.30 -18.38
C TYR A 297 1.22 6.31 -17.68
N LEU A 298 -0.08 6.59 -17.70
CA LEU A 298 -1.10 5.75 -17.08
C LEU A 298 -1.13 4.33 -17.66
N GLU A 299 -0.99 4.18 -18.99
CA GLU A 299 -0.92 2.85 -19.60
C GLU A 299 0.33 2.09 -19.14
N SER A 300 1.47 2.78 -18.96
CA SER A 300 2.68 2.13 -18.44
C SER A 300 2.57 1.68 -16.97
N MET A 301 1.66 2.30 -16.21
CA MET A 301 1.38 1.99 -14.79
C MET A 301 0.18 1.03 -14.61
N LYS A 302 -0.46 0.61 -15.69
CA LYS A 302 -1.67 -0.21 -15.65
C LYS A 302 -1.41 -1.58 -15.00
N GLY A 303 -2.31 -1.99 -14.12
CA GLY A 303 -2.21 -3.26 -13.38
C GLY A 303 -1.14 -3.30 -12.29
N GLN A 304 -0.42 -2.20 -12.04
CA GLN A 304 0.58 -2.14 -10.98
C GLN A 304 -0.09 -1.94 -9.61
N PRO A 305 0.38 -2.62 -8.54
CA PRO A 305 -0.20 -2.53 -7.21
C PRO A 305 0.31 -1.28 -6.45
N VAL A 306 0.08 -0.11 -7.05
CA VAL A 306 0.33 1.21 -6.47
C VAL A 306 -0.84 2.13 -6.81
N PHE A 307 -1.05 3.17 -6.01
CA PHE A 307 -1.83 4.30 -6.49
C PHE A 307 -1.00 5.10 -7.49
N VAL A 308 -1.61 5.55 -8.58
CA VAL A 308 -0.96 6.33 -9.63
C VAL A 308 -1.37 7.78 -9.44
N GLY A 309 -0.41 8.62 -9.08
CA GLY A 309 -0.59 10.02 -8.72
C GLY A 309 -0.13 10.99 -9.80
N MET A 310 -0.73 12.17 -9.81
CA MET A 310 -0.24 13.33 -10.54
C MET A 310 0.29 14.36 -9.54
N GLN A 311 1.58 14.68 -9.62
CA GLN A 311 2.08 15.93 -9.06
C GLN A 311 1.84 17.03 -10.10
N ALA A 312 0.87 17.87 -9.83
CA ALA A 312 0.59 19.06 -10.61
C ALA A 312 1.66 20.13 -10.31
N GLU A 313 2.40 20.53 -11.35
CA GLU A 313 3.56 21.41 -11.25
C GLU A 313 3.31 22.80 -11.82
N GLY A 314 3.84 23.82 -11.12
CA GLY A 314 3.58 25.22 -11.46
C GLY A 314 2.10 25.59 -11.31
N ARG A 315 1.70 26.76 -11.81
CA ARG A 315 0.31 27.25 -11.73
C ARG A 315 -0.43 27.13 -13.06
N GLU A 316 0.30 26.82 -14.12
CA GLU A 316 -0.20 26.71 -15.50
C GLU A 316 -0.92 25.39 -15.76
N TRP A 317 -0.63 24.34 -14.97
CA TRP A 317 -1.11 22.97 -15.19
C TRP A 317 -2.63 22.88 -15.37
N VAL A 318 -3.40 23.70 -14.65
CA VAL A 318 -4.88 23.73 -14.74
C VAL A 318 -5.40 24.08 -16.13
N ARG A 319 -4.57 24.69 -16.99
CA ARG A 319 -4.87 25.00 -18.40
C ARG A 319 -4.18 24.05 -19.38
N MET A 320 -3.20 23.28 -18.91
CA MET A 320 -2.41 22.38 -19.76
C MET A 320 -3.08 21.03 -19.97
N PHE A 321 -3.88 20.59 -18.99
CA PHE A 321 -4.48 19.25 -18.99
C PHE A 321 -6.00 19.32 -18.93
N SER A 322 -6.68 18.45 -19.67
CA SER A 322 -8.13 18.35 -19.57
C SER A 322 -8.56 17.71 -18.25
N ARG A 323 -9.76 18.06 -17.78
CA ARG A 323 -10.37 17.40 -16.61
C ARG A 323 -10.53 15.89 -16.80
N ALA A 324 -10.78 15.46 -18.04
CA ALA A 324 -10.89 14.05 -18.38
C ALA A 324 -9.56 13.31 -18.18
N ALA A 325 -8.44 13.91 -18.60
CA ALA A 325 -7.10 13.34 -18.39
C ALA A 325 -6.69 13.35 -16.91
N ILE A 326 -6.86 14.49 -16.22
CA ILE A 326 -6.58 14.62 -14.77
C ILE A 326 -7.38 13.58 -13.99
N GLY A 327 -8.65 13.39 -14.33
CA GLY A 327 -9.53 12.46 -13.64
C GLY A 327 -9.13 10.99 -13.77
N ARG A 328 -8.19 10.61 -14.66
CA ARG A 328 -7.72 9.22 -14.77
C ARG A 328 -6.72 8.82 -13.68
N PHE A 329 -6.13 9.75 -12.96
CA PHE A 329 -5.24 9.45 -11.84
C PHE A 329 -6.04 9.05 -10.59
N ASP A 330 -5.48 8.13 -9.80
CA ASP A 330 -6.06 7.74 -8.51
C ASP A 330 -6.13 8.96 -7.57
N TYR A 331 -5.13 9.85 -7.63
CA TYR A 331 -5.05 11.07 -6.83
C TYR A 331 -4.18 12.15 -7.52
N VAL A 332 -4.45 13.42 -7.21
CA VAL A 332 -3.72 14.58 -7.75
C VAL A 332 -3.33 15.46 -6.57
N PHE A 333 -2.10 15.95 -6.57
CA PHE A 333 -1.64 16.86 -5.54
C PHE A 333 -0.81 17.99 -6.12
N THR A 334 -0.71 19.07 -5.36
CA THR A 334 0.22 20.17 -5.62
C THR A 334 0.70 20.77 -4.31
N ASP A 335 1.77 21.54 -4.39
CA ASP A 335 2.28 22.35 -3.28
C ASP A 335 2.01 23.84 -3.52
N ALA A 336 2.29 24.64 -2.49
CA ALA A 336 2.33 26.09 -2.58
C ALA A 336 3.79 26.60 -2.64
N MET A 337 4.69 25.81 -3.24
CA MET A 337 6.11 26.14 -3.38
C MET A 337 6.43 26.80 -4.72
N THR A 338 5.52 26.72 -5.70
CA THR A 338 5.56 27.59 -6.88
C THR A 338 4.43 28.61 -6.83
N ILE A 339 4.76 29.90 -6.70
CA ILE A 339 3.80 31.00 -6.60
C ILE A 339 4.17 32.17 -7.52
N VAL A 340 3.26 33.13 -7.64
CA VAL A 340 3.52 34.42 -8.28
C VAL A 340 3.39 35.51 -7.22
N ASP A 341 4.45 36.29 -7.03
CA ASP A 341 4.49 37.38 -6.06
C ASP A 341 3.61 38.58 -6.46
N ASP A 342 3.52 39.58 -5.61
CA ASP A 342 2.71 40.79 -5.86
C ASP A 342 3.26 41.65 -7.01
N GLN A 343 4.50 41.40 -7.47
CA GLN A 343 5.10 42.05 -8.63
C GLN A 343 4.94 41.24 -9.92
N GLY A 344 4.20 40.13 -9.88
CA GLY A 344 3.97 39.26 -11.03
C GLY A 344 5.14 38.34 -11.37
N ARG A 345 6.14 38.21 -10.49
CA ARG A 345 7.29 37.34 -10.71
C ARG A 345 6.96 35.92 -10.26
N ARG A 346 7.28 34.95 -11.12
CA ARG A 346 7.22 33.53 -10.76
C ARG A 346 8.34 33.21 -9.77
N MET A 347 7.99 32.53 -8.68
CA MET A 347 8.91 32.10 -7.63
C MET A 347 8.79 30.60 -7.40
N ARG A 348 9.91 29.89 -7.48
CA ARG A 348 10.07 28.53 -6.94
C ARG A 348 10.81 28.64 -5.61
N LEU A 349 10.09 28.48 -4.51
CA LEU A 349 10.57 28.82 -3.15
C LEU A 349 11.81 28.02 -2.72
N TRP A 350 12.09 26.88 -3.36
CA TRP A 350 13.27 26.06 -3.09
C TRP A 350 14.50 26.46 -3.92
N LEU A 351 14.33 27.33 -4.92
CA LEU A 351 15.43 27.85 -5.75
C LEU A 351 15.80 29.25 -5.28
N LYS A 352 17.03 29.38 -4.77
CA LYS A 352 17.57 30.65 -4.28
C LYS A 352 17.52 31.75 -5.35
N ASP A 353 17.82 31.40 -6.59
CA ASP A 353 17.89 32.37 -7.70
C ASP A 353 16.50 32.86 -8.15
N GLU A 354 15.43 32.12 -7.80
CA GLU A 354 14.04 32.51 -8.05
C GLU A 354 13.32 33.00 -6.80
N THR A 355 14.05 33.12 -5.69
CA THR A 355 13.54 33.67 -4.44
C THR A 355 14.40 34.88 -4.06
N PRO A 356 14.05 36.09 -4.55
CA PRO A 356 14.75 37.31 -4.23
C PRO A 356 14.88 37.54 -2.72
N ALA A 357 15.78 38.45 -2.33
CA ALA A 357 15.96 38.80 -0.92
C ALA A 357 14.63 39.25 -0.28
N ILE A 358 14.19 38.54 0.76
CA ILE A 358 12.95 38.83 1.48
C ILE A 358 13.25 39.90 2.53
N LYS A 359 12.92 41.15 2.22
CA LYS A 359 13.19 42.31 3.10
C LYS A 359 12.18 42.45 4.24
N ASP A 360 10.94 42.03 3.99
CA ASP A 360 9.84 42.06 4.96
C ASP A 360 9.25 40.64 5.07
N PRO A 361 9.68 39.86 6.07
CA PRO A 361 9.16 38.52 6.29
C PRO A 361 7.65 38.49 6.56
N GLU A 362 7.07 39.49 7.22
CA GLU A 362 5.66 39.49 7.57
C GLU A 362 4.78 39.73 6.33
N ALA A 363 5.17 40.72 5.50
CA ALA A 363 4.49 40.96 4.23
C ALA A 363 4.60 39.74 3.29
N PHE A 364 5.77 39.10 3.25
CA PHE A 364 5.96 37.87 2.47
C PHE A 364 5.03 36.75 2.94
N MET A 365 4.90 36.56 4.26
CA MET A 365 4.02 35.55 4.83
C MET A 365 2.54 35.81 4.52
N GLU A 366 2.08 37.06 4.57
CA GLU A 366 0.70 37.38 4.18
C GLU A 366 0.42 37.05 2.71
N MET A 367 1.36 37.38 1.82
CA MET A 367 1.28 37.03 0.40
C MET A 367 1.29 35.50 0.20
N LEU A 368 2.21 34.77 0.85
CA LEU A 368 2.29 33.32 0.75
C LEU A 368 1.01 32.64 1.24
N VAL A 369 0.44 33.08 2.35
CA VAL A 369 -0.83 32.56 2.89
C VAL A 369 -1.98 32.85 1.93
N ASP A 370 -2.08 34.06 1.39
CA ASP A 370 -3.10 34.41 0.38
C ASP A 370 -2.99 33.54 -0.88
N ARG A 371 -1.78 33.35 -1.42
CA ARG A 371 -1.57 32.46 -2.58
C ARG A 371 -1.89 31.01 -2.26
N THR A 372 -1.50 30.53 -1.08
CA THR A 372 -1.80 29.16 -0.63
C THR A 372 -3.30 28.93 -0.52
N VAL A 373 -4.04 29.86 0.12
CA VAL A 373 -5.51 29.78 0.23
C VAL A 373 -6.15 29.76 -1.15
N LYS A 374 -5.72 30.65 -2.07
CA LYS A 374 -6.23 30.68 -3.45
C LYS A 374 -5.98 29.38 -4.20
N ILE A 375 -4.81 28.75 -4.04
CA ILE A 375 -4.52 27.43 -4.63
C ILE A 375 -5.53 26.40 -4.10
N LEU A 376 -5.71 26.32 -2.78
CA LEU A 376 -6.59 25.34 -2.14
C LEU A 376 -8.07 25.55 -2.51
N GLU A 377 -8.50 26.79 -2.70
CA GLU A 377 -9.89 27.11 -3.07
C GLU A 377 -10.20 26.78 -4.54
N ASN A 378 -9.22 26.97 -5.43
CA ASN A 378 -9.49 27.00 -6.88
C ASN A 378 -8.92 25.81 -7.66
N GLU A 379 -7.91 25.11 -7.15
CA GLU A 379 -7.25 24.04 -7.90
C GLU A 379 -7.83 22.65 -7.60
N PRO A 380 -8.02 21.79 -8.62
CA PRO A 380 -8.69 20.49 -8.44
C PRO A 380 -7.71 19.41 -7.94
N ILE A 381 -7.22 19.57 -6.71
CA ILE A 381 -6.31 18.65 -6.04
C ILE A 381 -7.03 17.86 -4.93
N ASP A 382 -6.48 16.70 -4.54
CA ASP A 382 -6.95 15.94 -3.37
C ASP A 382 -6.01 16.09 -2.17
N ILE A 383 -4.72 16.35 -2.40
CA ILE A 383 -3.72 16.48 -1.33
C ILE A 383 -2.94 17.77 -1.51
N TYR A 384 -2.82 18.54 -0.42
CA TYR A 384 -1.87 19.64 -0.28
C TYR A 384 -0.56 19.11 0.28
N VAL A 385 0.47 19.04 -0.56
CA VAL A 385 1.79 18.47 -0.22
C VAL A 385 2.80 19.56 0.14
N ASN A 386 3.84 19.17 0.88
CA ASN A 386 4.82 20.06 1.49
C ASN A 386 4.17 21.27 2.19
N PRO A 387 3.12 21.07 3.00
CA PRO A 387 2.36 22.18 3.56
C PRO A 387 3.27 23.06 4.40
N THR A 388 2.98 24.36 4.40
CA THR A 388 3.70 25.39 5.19
C THR A 388 5.19 25.56 4.85
N TYR A 389 5.68 24.99 3.74
CA TYR A 389 7.07 25.15 3.33
C TYR A 389 7.48 26.64 3.26
N LEU A 390 8.66 26.95 3.79
CA LEU A 390 9.29 28.26 3.69
C LEU A 390 10.62 28.17 2.93
N PRO A 391 10.96 29.19 2.13
CA PRO A 391 12.27 29.27 1.51
C PRO A 391 13.38 29.34 2.57
N ALA A 392 14.60 28.94 2.22
CA ALA A 392 15.74 28.87 3.14
C ALA A 392 16.00 30.17 3.93
N GLN A 393 15.70 31.34 3.35
CA GLN A 393 15.83 32.65 3.99
C GLN A 393 14.94 32.81 5.25
N LEU A 394 13.80 32.12 5.29
CA LEU A 394 12.79 32.24 6.37
C LEU A 394 12.65 30.96 7.19
N ALA A 395 13.26 29.84 6.76
CA ALA A 395 13.12 28.55 7.43
C ALA A 395 13.57 28.57 8.91
N GLY A 396 14.56 29.40 9.26
CA GLY A 396 15.01 29.56 10.65
C GLY A 396 14.00 30.25 11.58
N ASP A 397 13.05 31.00 11.02
CA ASP A 397 12.00 31.73 11.74
C ASP A 397 10.63 31.04 11.63
N TYR A 398 10.60 29.77 11.22
CA TYR A 398 9.37 29.05 10.84
C TYR A 398 8.25 29.18 11.88
N ASP A 399 8.51 28.85 13.16
CA ASP A 399 7.48 28.86 14.21
C ASP A 399 7.01 30.28 14.56
N ARG A 400 7.89 31.28 14.40
CA ARG A 400 7.55 32.70 14.59
C ARG A 400 6.63 33.20 13.48
N LEU A 401 6.94 32.83 12.23
CA LEU A 401 6.27 33.31 11.03
C LEU A 401 4.94 32.59 10.76
N TRP A 402 4.85 31.30 11.04
CA TRP A 402 3.59 30.55 10.96
C TRP A 402 2.76 30.74 12.23
N THR A 403 2.16 31.92 12.36
CA THR A 403 1.24 32.21 13.47
C THR A 403 -0.02 31.33 13.40
N GLU A 404 -0.67 31.14 14.55
CA GLU A 404 -1.94 30.40 14.64
C GLU A 404 -3.00 30.93 13.65
N ALA A 405 -3.08 32.25 13.48
CA ALA A 405 -4.00 32.88 12.55
C ALA A 405 -3.72 32.48 11.09
N ARG A 406 -2.45 32.47 10.67
CA ARG A 406 -2.03 32.08 9.32
C ARG A 406 -2.27 30.60 9.07
N MET A 407 -1.83 29.74 9.99
CA MET A 407 -2.05 28.30 9.92
C MET A 407 -3.55 27.98 9.85
N GLY A 408 -4.37 28.63 10.68
CA GLY A 408 -5.82 28.45 10.69
C GLY A 408 -6.50 28.84 9.38
N ARG A 409 -6.03 29.89 8.68
CA ARG A 409 -6.55 30.26 7.35
C ARG A 409 -6.32 29.14 6.34
N VAL A 410 -5.09 28.63 6.26
CA VAL A 410 -4.72 27.55 5.32
C VAL A 410 -5.46 26.25 5.66
N ALA A 411 -5.51 25.87 6.95
CA ALA A 411 -6.23 24.69 7.42
C ALA A 411 -7.71 24.71 7.05
N ARG A 412 -8.40 25.84 7.28
CA ARG A 412 -9.81 25.99 6.92
C ARG A 412 -10.05 25.93 5.41
N ALA A 413 -9.15 26.50 4.60
CA ALA A 413 -9.26 26.43 3.14
C ALA A 413 -9.16 24.97 2.64
N ALA A 414 -8.19 24.20 3.16
CA ALA A 414 -8.07 22.78 2.83
C ALA A 414 -9.31 21.98 3.27
N ALA A 415 -9.78 22.18 4.51
CA ALA A 415 -10.96 21.48 5.04
C ALA A 415 -12.23 21.78 4.23
N ALA A 416 -12.47 23.05 3.87
CA ALA A 416 -13.65 23.48 3.13
C ALA A 416 -13.77 22.78 1.77
N ARG A 417 -12.65 22.44 1.13
CA ARG A 417 -12.60 21.73 -0.16
C ARG A 417 -12.32 20.23 -0.02
N LYS A 418 -12.28 19.71 1.21
CA LYS A 418 -11.94 18.30 1.52
C LYS A 418 -10.59 17.87 0.93
N ILE A 419 -9.63 18.79 0.92
CA ILE A 419 -8.25 18.54 0.51
C ILE A 419 -7.51 17.99 1.72
N ALA A 420 -6.92 16.80 1.57
CA ALA A 420 -6.08 16.20 2.60
C ALA A 420 -4.77 16.99 2.75
N VAL A 421 -4.23 17.02 3.97
CA VAL A 421 -2.94 17.65 4.26
C VAL A 421 -1.87 16.58 4.35
N GLU A 422 -0.78 16.73 3.61
CA GLU A 422 0.36 15.83 3.75
C GLU A 422 1.05 16.00 5.11
N ILE A 423 1.39 14.90 5.77
CA ILE A 423 2.42 14.85 6.81
C ILE A 423 3.67 14.31 6.13
N ASN A 424 4.63 15.18 5.86
CA ASN A 424 5.84 14.85 5.11
C ASN A 424 6.93 14.32 6.06
N GLY A 425 7.30 13.06 5.88
CA GLY A 425 8.28 12.36 6.72
C GLY A 425 9.70 12.91 6.61
N LYS A 426 10.13 13.27 5.38
CA LYS A 426 11.52 13.69 5.09
C LYS A 426 11.74 15.16 5.39
N ALA A 427 10.80 16.02 4.98
CA ALA A 427 10.84 17.45 5.27
C ALA A 427 10.43 17.78 6.71
N ARG A 428 9.78 16.84 7.41
CA ARG A 428 9.21 17.04 8.76
C ARG A 428 8.25 18.23 8.82
N LEU A 429 7.42 18.35 7.79
CA LEU A 429 6.42 19.40 7.61
C LEU A 429 5.01 18.79 7.55
N PRO A 430 3.97 19.52 7.95
CA PRO A 430 4.01 20.81 8.64
C PRO A 430 4.26 20.60 10.14
N SER A 431 4.36 21.66 10.93
CA SER A 431 4.56 21.54 12.39
C SER A 431 3.38 20.85 13.11
N PRO A 432 3.61 20.30 14.32
CA PRO A 432 2.53 19.75 15.13
C PRO A 432 1.42 20.78 15.43
N ALA A 433 1.75 22.07 15.53
CA ALA A 433 0.78 23.13 15.75
C ALA A 433 -0.18 23.28 14.56
N PHE A 434 0.34 23.25 13.33
CA PHE A 434 -0.49 23.25 12.12
C PHE A 434 -1.39 22.01 12.08
N LEU A 435 -0.83 20.82 12.33
CA LEU A 435 -1.59 19.57 12.28
C LEU A 435 -2.75 19.53 13.29
N LYS A 436 -2.56 20.09 14.49
CA LYS A 436 -3.64 20.26 15.48
C LYS A 436 -4.77 21.15 14.94
N LEU A 437 -4.43 22.28 14.34
CA LEU A 437 -5.41 23.20 13.74
C LEU A 437 -6.12 22.57 12.53
N ALA A 438 -5.37 21.87 11.67
CA ALA A 438 -5.92 21.15 10.53
C ALA A 438 -6.91 20.06 10.96
N LYS A 439 -6.56 19.27 11.99
CA LYS A 439 -7.48 18.28 12.57
C LYS A 439 -8.74 18.94 13.13
N ALA A 440 -8.59 20.02 13.90
CA ALA A 440 -9.72 20.76 14.46
C ALA A 440 -10.63 21.37 13.37
N ALA A 441 -10.06 21.77 12.23
CA ALA A 441 -10.80 22.25 11.07
C ALA A 441 -11.51 21.13 10.28
N GLY A 442 -11.21 19.87 10.55
CA GLY A 442 -11.79 18.71 9.85
C GLY A 442 -11.00 18.23 8.63
N CYS A 443 -9.73 18.63 8.49
CA CYS A 443 -8.86 18.06 7.47
C CYS A 443 -8.61 16.56 7.72
N GLN A 444 -8.54 15.80 6.64
CA GLN A 444 -7.90 14.48 6.66
C GLN A 444 -6.40 14.61 6.33
N PHE A 445 -5.62 13.57 6.62
CA PHE A 445 -4.18 13.54 6.42
C PHE A 445 -3.75 12.48 5.43
N ALA A 446 -2.61 12.71 4.77
CA ALA A 446 -1.94 11.75 3.90
C ALA A 446 -0.45 11.67 4.29
N PHE A 447 0.18 10.50 4.23
CA PHE A 447 1.62 10.42 4.44
C PHE A 447 2.37 10.68 3.14
N GLY A 448 3.55 11.27 3.23
CA GLY A 448 4.41 11.56 2.08
C GLY A 448 5.88 11.64 2.47
N THR A 449 6.79 11.45 1.51
CA THR A 449 8.23 11.71 1.71
C THR A 449 8.85 12.64 0.69
N ASN A 450 8.23 12.80 -0.49
CA ASN A 450 8.74 13.64 -1.58
C ASN A 450 10.21 13.34 -1.91
N ASN A 451 10.53 12.08 -2.19
CA ASN A 451 11.91 11.72 -2.50
C ASN A 451 12.36 12.36 -3.83
N THR A 452 13.56 12.95 -3.81
CA THR A 452 14.19 13.58 -4.98
C THR A 452 15.24 12.69 -5.63
N ASP A 453 15.62 11.60 -4.97
CA ASP A 453 16.62 10.63 -5.34
C ASP A 453 16.05 9.21 -5.20
N ARG A 454 16.93 8.19 -5.23
CA ARG A 454 16.49 6.80 -5.11
C ARG A 454 16.04 6.38 -3.71
N ASP A 455 16.35 7.17 -2.68
CA ASP A 455 15.96 6.89 -1.31
C ASP A 455 14.58 7.48 -1.02
N ILE A 456 13.57 6.60 -1.02
CA ILE A 456 12.17 6.94 -0.71
C ILE A 456 12.06 7.59 0.67
N GLY A 457 12.92 7.21 1.61
CA GLY A 457 12.87 7.68 2.99
C GLY A 457 11.81 7.00 3.84
N ARG A 458 11.92 7.20 5.15
CA ARG A 458 11.04 6.63 6.17
C ARG A 458 9.98 7.63 6.63
N LEU A 459 8.90 7.10 7.22
CA LEU A 459 7.77 7.87 7.73
C LEU A 459 7.89 8.20 9.23
N ASP A 460 9.10 8.20 9.81
CA ASP A 460 9.28 8.32 11.27
C ASP A 460 8.57 9.55 11.87
N TYR A 461 8.66 10.72 11.22
CA TYR A 461 7.92 11.92 11.64
C TYR A 461 6.40 11.73 11.55
N CYS A 462 5.92 11.10 10.49
CA CYS A 462 4.49 10.84 10.31
C CYS A 462 3.93 9.95 11.41
N LEU A 463 4.64 8.86 11.75
CA LEU A 463 4.22 7.93 12.80
C LEU A 463 4.27 8.61 14.18
N GLN A 464 5.28 9.46 14.41
CA GLN A 464 5.36 10.29 15.61
C GLN A 464 4.14 11.24 15.72
N MET A 465 3.73 11.89 14.63
CA MET A 465 2.56 12.77 14.63
C MET A 465 1.24 12.02 14.85
N VAL A 466 1.12 10.78 14.37
CA VAL A 466 -0.02 9.91 14.72
C VAL A 466 -0.14 9.74 16.23
N LYS A 467 0.99 9.45 16.89
CA LYS A 467 1.05 9.23 18.33
C LYS A 467 0.78 10.51 19.12
N ASP A 468 1.54 11.58 18.83
CA ASP A 468 1.52 12.82 19.63
C ASP A 468 0.20 13.58 19.53
N LEU A 469 -0.47 13.48 18.38
CA LEU A 469 -1.73 14.18 18.12
C LEU A 469 -2.96 13.26 18.28
N GLY A 470 -2.73 12.02 18.69
CA GLY A 470 -3.79 11.00 18.83
C GLY A 470 -4.63 10.86 17.55
N LEU A 471 -3.98 10.91 16.38
CA LEU A 471 -4.66 10.74 15.10
C LEU A 471 -5.28 9.33 15.04
N LYS A 472 -6.47 9.22 14.48
CA LYS A 472 -7.25 7.98 14.35
C LYS A 472 -7.27 7.51 12.90
N PRO A 473 -7.60 6.24 12.60
CA PRO A 473 -7.69 5.78 11.21
C PRO A 473 -8.62 6.64 10.34
N ALA A 474 -9.71 7.16 10.89
CA ALA A 474 -10.66 8.03 10.19
C ALA A 474 -10.10 9.42 9.85
N ASP A 475 -9.03 9.85 10.54
CA ASP A 475 -8.34 11.13 10.24
C ASP A 475 -7.52 11.03 8.95
N PHE A 476 -7.37 9.85 8.35
CA PHE A 476 -6.55 9.66 7.16
C PHE A 476 -7.37 9.50 5.89
N TRP A 477 -6.86 10.11 4.83
CA TRP A 477 -7.45 10.09 3.51
C TRP A 477 -6.99 8.86 2.72
N LEU A 478 -7.91 8.31 1.92
CA LEU A 478 -7.63 7.32 0.88
C LEU A 478 -8.38 7.74 -0.39
N PRO A 479 -7.86 7.43 -1.59
CA PRO A 479 -8.60 7.60 -2.83
C PRO A 479 -9.97 6.90 -2.76
N PRO A 480 -11.01 7.48 -3.40
CA PRO A 480 -12.30 6.82 -3.54
C PRO A 480 -12.15 5.50 -4.33
N ALA A 481 -13.00 4.53 -4.02
CA ALA A 481 -12.92 3.18 -4.61
C ALA A 481 -13.42 3.11 -6.07
N GLU A 482 -14.24 4.06 -6.50
CA GLU A 482 -14.90 4.05 -7.82
C GLU A 482 -14.24 5.03 -8.80
N GLY A 483 -13.63 4.48 -9.85
CA GLY A 483 -13.48 5.04 -11.20
C GLY A 483 -12.75 6.39 -11.38
N PRO A 484 -12.42 6.77 -12.63
CA PRO A 484 -11.87 8.09 -12.92
C PRO A 484 -12.76 9.22 -12.39
N ARG A 485 -12.16 10.30 -11.86
CA ARG A 485 -12.86 11.49 -11.32
C ARG A 485 -13.70 12.28 -12.33
N ALA A 486 -13.93 11.75 -13.52
CA ALA A 486 -14.77 12.33 -14.56
C ALA A 486 -16.24 12.32 -14.07
N GLY A 487 -16.61 13.31 -13.27
CA GLY A 487 -17.96 13.41 -12.71
C GLY A 487 -18.10 14.20 -11.42
N ARG A 488 -17.02 14.65 -10.74
CA ARG A 488 -17.22 15.64 -9.67
C ARG A 488 -17.76 16.92 -10.33
N PRO A 489 -18.99 17.37 -10.01
CA PRO A 489 -19.45 18.67 -10.48
C PRO A 489 -18.42 19.70 -10.05
N SER A 490 -18.23 20.74 -10.86
CA SER A 490 -17.59 21.96 -10.38
C SER A 490 -18.32 22.36 -9.12
N GLN A 491 -17.74 22.09 -7.96
CA GLN A 491 -18.13 22.82 -6.78
C GLN A 491 -17.69 24.25 -7.04
N PRO A 492 -18.63 25.21 -6.95
CA PRO A 492 -18.48 26.58 -7.44
C PRO A 492 -17.19 27.24 -6.94
#